data_AF-A0A7Z9WZ94-F1
#
_entry.id   AF-A0A7Z9WZ94-F1
#
_cell.length_a   1.000
_cell.length_b   1.000
_cell.length_c   1.000
_cell.angle_alpha   90.00
_cell.angle_beta   90.00
_cell.angle_gamma   90.00
#
_symmetry.space_group_name_H-M   'P 1'
#
loop_
_entity.id
_entity.type
_entity.pdbx_description
1 polymer ?
#
loop_
_entity_poly.entity_id
_entity_poly.type
_entity_poly.pdbx_seq_one_letter_code
_entity_poly.pdbx_strand_id
1 'polypeptide(L)'
;MDELLIKSAENPNMYSHILSLLIFLPLAGAILLLFVRNESFARYWALCITTLTAILSIPLINAFDRTTSKFQFVEQVDWIKSLNIQYVIGVDGISILLVMLTTLIMPLCVLASWSYIKTRVQAFMVCLLIMECAMLGVFMALDFVLFYILWEAMLIPMYMLIAIWGGPRKIYASVKFFLYTLAGSVMLLVAIIWLYIHNGYSFFIPDMMWQNYSSTAQIFLFLAFFLAFAIKVPMFPFHTWLPAAHVEAPTAGSVILASVLLKMGTYGFLRFAIPMTPEATMTLAPAILWLSIAGIIYGGFTALAQSDMKKLIAYSSVGHMGFVTLGIFVLNTAGVEGAILQMINHGITTGALFL
;
A
#
# COMPACT_ATOMS: atom_id res chain seq x y z
N MET A 1 -6.99 -8.34 -26.14
CA MET A 1 -5.62 -8.12 -25.60
C MET A 1 -5.49 -8.74 -24.21
N ASP A 2 -6.61 -8.85 -23.48
CA ASP A 2 -6.75 -9.38 -22.12
C ASP A 2 -6.21 -10.80 -21.87
N GLU A 3 -6.37 -11.75 -22.81
CA GLU A 3 -5.89 -13.14 -22.64
C GLU A 3 -4.36 -13.28 -22.54
N LEU A 4 -3.60 -12.28 -23.01
CA LEU A 4 -2.13 -12.29 -22.94
C LEU A 4 -1.61 -11.94 -21.55
N LEU A 5 -2.41 -11.24 -20.73
CA LEU A 5 -1.98 -10.71 -19.43
C LEU A 5 -2.70 -11.37 -18.24
N ILE A 6 -3.82 -12.06 -18.50
CA ILE A 6 -4.60 -12.78 -17.50
C ILE A 6 -4.40 -14.29 -17.67
N LYS A 7 -4.06 -15.00 -16.59
CA LYS A 7 -4.08 -16.47 -16.58
C LYS A 7 -5.53 -16.94 -16.43
N SER A 8 -6.02 -17.70 -17.42
CA SER A 8 -7.32 -18.39 -17.31
C SER A 8 -7.28 -19.40 -16.16
N ALA A 9 -8.34 -19.43 -15.34
CA ALA A 9 -8.42 -20.32 -14.18
C ALA A 9 -8.52 -21.78 -14.63
N GLU A 10 -7.54 -22.61 -14.27
CA GLU A 10 -7.59 -24.07 -14.50
C GLU A 10 -8.72 -24.75 -13.69
N ASN A 11 -9.26 -24.08 -12.67
CA ASN A 11 -10.35 -24.58 -11.83
C ASN A 11 -11.33 -23.43 -11.47
N PRO A 12 -12.35 -23.17 -12.29
CA PRO A 12 -13.11 -21.91 -12.26
C PRO A 12 -13.99 -21.70 -11.01
N ASN A 13 -14.22 -22.72 -10.17
CA ASN A 13 -15.25 -22.62 -9.12
C ASN A 13 -14.73 -22.43 -7.68
N MET A 14 -13.48 -22.80 -7.36
CA MET A 14 -13.01 -22.76 -5.97
C MET A 14 -12.36 -21.43 -5.57
N TYR A 15 -11.83 -20.67 -6.54
CA TYR A 15 -11.09 -19.43 -6.30
C TYR A 15 -11.66 -18.23 -7.08
N SER A 16 -12.81 -18.36 -7.73
CA SER A 16 -13.36 -17.33 -8.63
C SER A 16 -13.65 -15.99 -7.95
N HIS A 17 -13.83 -15.98 -6.62
CA HIS A 17 -14.19 -14.76 -5.87
C HIS A 17 -13.35 -14.52 -4.61
N ILE A 18 -12.19 -15.17 -4.53
CA ILE A 18 -11.36 -15.14 -3.33
C ILE A 18 -10.79 -13.74 -3.06
N LEU A 19 -10.39 -13.00 -4.10
CA LEU A 19 -9.84 -11.65 -3.93
C LEU A 19 -10.92 -10.67 -3.52
N SER A 20 -12.10 -10.72 -4.17
CA SER A 20 -13.27 -9.95 -3.75
C SER A 20 -13.65 -10.24 -2.29
N LEU A 21 -13.62 -11.51 -1.87
CA LEU A 21 -13.90 -11.90 -0.49
C LEU A 21 -12.88 -11.30 0.48
N LEU A 22 -11.58 -11.34 0.15
CA LEU A 22 -10.54 -10.74 1.00
C LEU A 22 -10.69 -9.21 1.15
N ILE A 23 -11.10 -8.51 0.09
CA ILE A 23 -11.32 -7.05 0.14
C ILE A 23 -12.58 -6.72 0.95
N PHE A 24 -13.70 -7.39 0.66
CA PHE A 24 -15.01 -6.99 1.17
C PHE A 24 -15.39 -7.62 2.52
N LEU A 25 -14.77 -8.73 2.94
CA LEU A 25 -15.03 -9.33 4.25
C LEU A 25 -14.70 -8.38 5.42
N PRO A 26 -13.53 -7.71 5.45
CA PRO A 26 -13.26 -6.65 6.44
C PRO A 26 -14.28 -5.52 6.39
N LEU A 27 -14.66 -5.08 5.19
CA LEU A 27 -15.64 -3.99 5.01
C LEU A 27 -17.02 -4.38 5.56
N ALA A 28 -17.51 -5.58 5.26
CA ALA A 28 -18.75 -6.11 5.80
C ALA A 28 -18.69 -6.22 7.33
N GLY A 29 -17.56 -6.68 7.87
CA GLY A 29 -17.29 -6.70 9.30
C GLY A 29 -17.37 -5.30 9.94
N ALA A 30 -16.81 -4.28 9.26
CA ALA A 30 -16.85 -2.89 9.70
C ALA A 30 -18.28 -2.32 9.71
N ILE A 31 -19.05 -2.56 8.64
CA ILE A 31 -20.44 -2.11 8.51
C ILE A 31 -21.29 -2.71 9.64
N LEU A 32 -21.15 -4.01 9.92
CA LEU A 32 -21.87 -4.64 11.03
C LEU A 32 -21.54 -3.96 12.36
N LEU A 33 -20.25 -3.66 12.61
CA LEU A 33 -19.84 -2.98 13.83
C LEU A 33 -20.46 -1.59 13.99
N LEU A 34 -20.84 -0.88 12.93
CA LEU A 34 -21.50 0.43 13.07
C LEU A 34 -22.82 0.34 13.86
N PHE A 35 -23.48 -0.81 13.84
CA PHE A 35 -24.76 -1.03 14.51
C PHE A 35 -24.62 -1.65 15.92
N VAL A 36 -23.41 -2.05 16.33
CA VAL A 36 -23.18 -2.75 17.61
C VAL A 36 -22.37 -1.90 18.57
N ARG A 37 -22.96 -1.53 19.72
CA ARG A 37 -22.33 -0.66 20.73
C ARG A 37 -21.54 -1.40 21.82
N ASN A 38 -21.41 -2.72 21.73
CA ASN A 38 -20.70 -3.52 22.73
C ASN A 38 -19.20 -3.58 22.41
N GLU A 39 -18.37 -3.00 23.29
CA GLU A 39 -16.92 -2.93 23.07
C GLU A 39 -16.22 -4.29 23.07
N SER A 40 -16.65 -5.21 23.94
CA SER A 40 -16.09 -6.56 24.00
C SER A 40 -16.42 -7.31 22.70
N PHE A 41 -17.67 -7.24 22.26
CA PHE A 41 -18.07 -7.79 20.97
C PHE A 41 -17.25 -7.18 19.83
N ALA A 42 -17.07 -5.85 19.80
CA ALA A 42 -16.29 -5.19 18.75
C ALA A 42 -14.86 -5.71 18.64
N ARG A 43 -14.18 -5.96 19.76
CA ARG A 43 -12.82 -6.54 19.80
C ARG A 43 -12.80 -7.97 19.24
N TYR A 44 -13.65 -8.85 19.77
CA TYR A 44 -13.71 -10.25 19.33
C TYR A 44 -14.15 -10.38 17.87
N TRP A 45 -15.09 -9.55 17.44
CA TRP A 45 -15.58 -9.53 16.07
C TRP A 45 -14.50 -9.07 15.09
N ALA A 46 -13.81 -7.95 15.37
CA ALA A 46 -12.71 -7.51 14.52
C ALA A 46 -11.58 -8.53 14.47
N LEU A 47 -11.26 -9.19 15.59
CA LEU A 47 -10.27 -10.26 15.62
C LEU A 47 -10.72 -11.45 14.76
N CYS A 48 -11.98 -11.86 14.88
CA CYS A 48 -12.56 -12.94 14.09
C CYS A 48 -12.50 -12.63 12.59
N ILE A 49 -12.90 -11.43 12.18
CA ILE A 49 -12.90 -11.00 10.78
C ILE A 49 -11.47 -10.94 10.23
N THR A 50 -10.55 -10.23 10.88
CA THR A 50 -9.14 -10.13 10.44
C THR A 50 -8.48 -11.51 10.36
N THR A 51 -8.77 -12.39 11.31
CA THR A 51 -8.21 -13.76 11.35
C THR A 51 -8.82 -14.63 10.25
N LEU A 52 -10.11 -14.49 9.98
CA LEU A 52 -10.77 -15.18 8.87
C LEU A 52 -10.19 -14.71 7.53
N THR A 53 -9.99 -13.40 7.34
CA THR A 53 -9.32 -12.84 6.15
C THR A 53 -7.90 -13.41 5.99
N ALA A 54 -7.13 -13.53 7.09
CA ALA A 54 -5.81 -14.15 7.08
C ALA A 54 -5.84 -15.64 6.72
N ILE A 55 -6.81 -16.40 7.23
CA ILE A 55 -6.95 -17.83 6.89
C ILE A 55 -7.36 -17.98 5.41
N LEU A 56 -8.26 -17.14 4.93
CA LEU A 56 -8.73 -17.14 3.54
C LEU A 56 -7.64 -16.74 2.54
N SER A 57 -6.59 -16.02 2.95
CA SER A 57 -5.49 -15.66 2.05
C SER A 57 -4.47 -16.80 1.86
N ILE A 58 -4.35 -17.73 2.81
CA ILE A 58 -3.37 -18.84 2.76
C ILE A 58 -3.47 -19.69 1.47
N PRO A 59 -4.67 -20.10 1.00
CA PRO A 59 -4.79 -20.88 -0.23
C PRO A 59 -4.19 -20.20 -1.47
N LEU A 60 -4.11 -18.86 -1.50
CA LEU A 60 -3.50 -18.13 -2.61
C LEU A 60 -2.05 -18.53 -2.81
N ILE A 61 -1.25 -18.72 -1.75
CA ILE A 61 0.17 -19.08 -1.88
C ILE A 61 0.35 -20.43 -2.58
N ASN A 62 -0.52 -21.39 -2.25
CA ASN A 62 -0.43 -22.75 -2.77
C ASN A 62 -0.98 -22.86 -4.20
N ALA A 63 -1.99 -22.06 -4.51
CA ALA A 63 -2.62 -22.04 -5.84
C ALA A 63 -1.93 -21.09 -6.83
N PHE A 64 -1.02 -20.22 -6.36
CA PHE A 64 -0.30 -19.27 -7.22
C PHE A 64 0.76 -19.96 -8.08
N ASP A 65 0.63 -19.81 -9.39
CA ASP A 65 1.58 -20.31 -10.37
C ASP A 65 2.78 -19.36 -10.50
N ARG A 66 3.95 -19.83 -10.07
CA ARG A 66 5.18 -19.03 -10.07
C ARG A 66 5.91 -19.03 -11.42
N THR A 67 5.42 -19.80 -12.40
CA THR A 67 6.07 -19.96 -13.70
C THR A 67 5.62 -18.92 -14.73
N THR A 68 4.60 -18.11 -14.40
CA THR A 68 4.04 -17.10 -15.28
C THR A 68 4.12 -15.69 -14.69
N SER A 69 4.25 -14.69 -15.56
CA SER A 69 4.16 -13.27 -15.22
C SER A 69 2.74 -12.71 -15.32
N LYS A 70 1.76 -13.51 -15.77
CA LYS A 70 0.36 -13.08 -15.91
C LYS A 70 -0.28 -12.83 -14.55
N PHE A 71 -1.27 -11.93 -14.52
CA PHE A 71 -2.14 -11.76 -13.37
C PHE A 71 -3.01 -13.00 -13.16
N GLN A 72 -3.19 -13.37 -11.90
CA GLN A 72 -3.91 -14.56 -11.45
C GLN A 72 -5.06 -14.18 -10.53
N PHE A 73 -6.03 -15.10 -10.40
CA PHE A 73 -7.25 -14.89 -9.61
C PHE A 73 -8.02 -13.63 -10.06
N VAL A 74 -8.04 -13.38 -11.38
CA VAL A 74 -8.60 -12.14 -11.92
C VAL A 74 -10.12 -12.17 -11.91
N GLU A 75 -10.71 -11.12 -11.37
CA GLU A 75 -12.14 -10.86 -11.41
C GLU A 75 -12.37 -9.54 -12.14
N GLN A 76 -13.22 -9.57 -13.16
CA GLN A 76 -13.47 -8.42 -14.04
C GLN A 76 -14.97 -8.25 -14.24
N VAL A 77 -15.49 -7.10 -13.82
CA VAL A 77 -16.90 -6.71 -13.98
C VAL A 77 -16.98 -5.23 -14.36
N ASP A 78 -17.84 -4.89 -15.31
CA ASP A 78 -18.13 -3.49 -15.64
C ASP A 78 -18.72 -2.76 -14.43
N TRP A 79 -18.10 -1.67 -13.97
CA TRP A 79 -18.61 -0.88 -12.85
C TRP A 79 -19.37 0.36 -13.32
N ILE A 80 -18.72 1.24 -14.11
CA ILE A 80 -19.33 2.46 -14.66
C ILE A 80 -19.03 2.51 -16.17
N LYS A 81 -19.92 1.90 -16.96
CA LYS A 81 -19.75 1.72 -18.42
C LYS A 81 -19.54 3.03 -19.18
N SER A 82 -20.20 4.11 -18.78
CA SER A 82 -20.10 5.42 -19.47
C SER A 82 -18.72 6.05 -19.40
N LEU A 83 -17.92 5.67 -18.40
CA LEU A 83 -16.55 6.16 -18.19
C LEU A 83 -15.50 5.06 -18.39
N ASN A 84 -15.94 3.87 -18.86
CA ASN A 84 -15.10 2.67 -18.97
C ASN A 84 -14.34 2.33 -17.68
N ILE A 85 -14.98 2.55 -16.52
CA ILE A 85 -14.43 2.17 -15.22
C ILE A 85 -14.88 0.75 -14.94
N GLN A 86 -13.93 -0.12 -14.62
CA GLN A 86 -14.17 -1.53 -14.38
C GLN A 86 -13.78 -1.89 -12.95
N TYR A 87 -14.53 -2.82 -12.34
CA TYR A 87 -14.06 -3.54 -11.17
C TYR A 87 -13.15 -4.66 -11.67
N VAL A 88 -11.86 -4.37 -11.80
CA VAL A 88 -10.85 -5.37 -12.15
C VAL A 88 -9.86 -5.51 -11.02
N ILE A 89 -9.76 -6.73 -10.52
CA ILE A 89 -8.79 -7.10 -9.50
C ILE A 89 -8.01 -8.33 -9.93
N GLY A 90 -6.79 -8.47 -9.44
CA GLY A 90 -5.92 -9.60 -9.70
C GLY A 90 -4.61 -9.47 -8.93
N VAL A 91 -3.86 -10.56 -8.83
CA VAL A 91 -2.55 -10.57 -8.16
C VAL A 91 -1.47 -11.17 -9.05
N ASP A 92 -0.25 -10.69 -8.90
CA ASP A 92 0.96 -11.28 -9.44
C ASP A 92 1.99 -11.51 -8.32
N GLY A 93 3.26 -11.76 -8.69
CA GLY A 93 4.32 -12.08 -7.75
C GLY A 93 4.60 -11.01 -6.69
N ILE A 94 4.49 -9.72 -7.00
CA ILE A 94 4.69 -8.66 -5.99
C ILE A 94 3.43 -8.44 -5.16
N SER A 95 2.25 -8.49 -5.78
CA SER A 95 0.98 -8.25 -5.08
C SER A 95 0.70 -9.35 -4.06
N ILE A 96 0.93 -10.63 -4.40
CA ILE A 96 0.62 -11.74 -3.49
C ILE A 96 1.40 -11.64 -2.18
N LEU A 97 2.68 -11.26 -2.21
CA LEU A 97 3.49 -11.10 -1.00
C LEU A 97 2.97 -9.99 -0.10
N LEU A 98 2.53 -8.87 -0.68
CA LEU A 98 2.00 -7.72 0.07
C LEU A 98 0.59 -7.99 0.60
N VAL A 99 -0.23 -8.75 -0.13
CA VAL A 99 -1.52 -9.26 0.36
C VAL A 99 -1.31 -10.18 1.57
N MET A 100 -0.38 -11.12 1.49
CA MET A 100 -0.06 -12.01 2.62
C MET A 100 0.45 -11.22 3.83
N LEU A 101 1.39 -10.29 3.63
CA LEU A 101 1.88 -9.43 4.69
C LEU A 101 0.76 -8.64 5.37
N THR A 102 -0.16 -8.08 4.57
CA THR A 102 -1.29 -7.29 5.07
C THR A 102 -2.24 -8.14 5.90
N THR A 103 -2.72 -9.25 5.34
CA THR A 103 -3.69 -10.12 6.02
C THR A 103 -3.13 -10.74 7.30
N LEU A 104 -1.83 -11.09 7.34
CA LEU A 104 -1.22 -11.70 8.53
C LEU A 104 -0.96 -10.69 9.66
N ILE A 105 -0.77 -9.41 9.35
CA ILE A 105 -0.48 -8.37 10.35
C ILE A 105 -1.76 -7.84 11.00
N MET A 106 -2.87 -7.80 10.29
CA MET A 106 -4.11 -7.21 10.81
C MET A 106 -4.66 -7.86 12.10
N PRO A 107 -4.66 -9.20 12.26
CA PRO A 107 -5.01 -9.84 13.52
C PRO A 107 -4.12 -9.38 14.68
N LEU A 108 -2.81 -9.22 14.41
CA LEU A 108 -1.83 -8.76 15.41
C LEU A 108 -2.11 -7.30 15.81
N CYS A 109 -2.49 -6.45 14.86
CA CYS A 109 -2.90 -5.07 15.15
C CYS A 109 -4.13 -5.01 16.07
N VAL A 110 -5.12 -5.90 15.87
CA VAL A 110 -6.28 -6.01 16.77
C VAL A 110 -5.84 -6.48 18.16
N LEU A 111 -5.06 -7.55 18.24
CA LEU A 111 -4.57 -8.11 19.52
C LEU A 111 -3.70 -7.12 20.30
N ALA A 112 -2.81 -6.40 19.63
CA ALA A 112 -1.96 -5.38 20.25
C ALA A 112 -2.80 -4.24 20.84
N SER A 113 -3.94 -3.91 20.22
CA SER A 113 -4.84 -2.84 20.66
C SER A 113 -5.73 -3.19 21.86
N TRP A 114 -5.73 -4.46 22.28
CA TRP A 114 -6.74 -5.02 23.18
C TRP A 114 -6.81 -4.31 24.54
N SER A 115 -5.64 -4.02 25.12
CA SER A 115 -5.51 -3.49 26.48
C SER A 115 -5.44 -1.97 26.51
N TYR A 116 -4.76 -1.31 25.56
CA TYR A 116 -4.49 0.13 25.66
C TYR A 116 -5.59 1.01 25.04
N ILE A 117 -6.40 0.49 24.11
CA ILE A 117 -7.56 1.23 23.58
C ILE A 117 -8.74 1.08 24.54
N LYS A 118 -9.03 2.17 25.26
CA LYS A 118 -10.09 2.25 26.29
C LYS A 118 -11.30 3.08 25.91
N THR A 119 -11.19 3.92 24.88
CA THR A 119 -12.26 4.85 24.47
C THR A 119 -12.60 4.65 23.01
N ARG A 120 -13.89 4.77 22.67
CA ARG A 120 -14.39 4.63 21.29
C ARG A 120 -13.91 3.34 20.62
N VAL A 121 -13.85 2.24 21.37
CA VAL A 121 -13.27 0.96 20.93
C VAL A 121 -13.90 0.48 19.62
N GLN A 122 -15.22 0.56 19.52
CA GLN A 122 -15.96 0.23 18.31
C GLN A 122 -15.45 0.99 17.08
N ALA A 123 -15.29 2.32 17.18
CA ALA A 123 -14.81 3.14 16.08
C ALA A 123 -13.35 2.82 15.70
N PHE A 124 -12.50 2.48 16.68
CA PHE A 124 -11.13 2.05 16.42
C PHE A 124 -11.10 0.75 15.61
N MET A 125 -11.91 -0.24 16.00
CA MET A 125 -12.02 -1.53 15.31
C MET A 125 -12.58 -1.37 13.89
N VAL A 126 -13.58 -0.49 13.71
CA VAL A 126 -14.08 -0.10 12.38
C VAL A 126 -12.96 0.50 11.53
N CYS A 127 -12.13 1.41 12.08
CA CYS A 127 -11.01 1.98 11.34
C CYS A 127 -10.00 0.92 10.91
N LEU A 128 -9.69 -0.07 11.76
CA LEU A 128 -8.78 -1.17 11.40
C LEU A 128 -9.34 -2.03 10.26
N LEU A 129 -10.63 -2.36 10.29
CA LEU A 129 -11.26 -3.18 9.26
C LEU A 129 -11.39 -2.45 7.91
N ILE A 130 -11.73 -1.15 7.94
CA ILE A 130 -11.74 -0.32 6.72
C ILE A 130 -10.32 -0.18 6.17
N MET A 131 -9.32 -0.05 7.05
CA MET A 131 -7.91 -0.02 6.64
C MET A 131 -7.52 -1.32 5.93
N GLU A 132 -7.84 -2.48 6.49
CA GLU A 132 -7.55 -3.78 5.85
C GLU A 132 -8.17 -3.87 4.45
N CYS A 133 -9.46 -3.54 4.31
CA CYS A 133 -10.15 -3.49 3.02
C CYS A 133 -9.40 -2.61 2.00
N ALA A 134 -9.08 -1.37 2.39
CA ALA A 134 -8.45 -0.42 1.50
C ALA A 134 -7.02 -0.86 1.11
N MET A 135 -6.24 -1.35 2.07
CA MET A 135 -4.87 -1.82 1.82
C MET A 135 -4.83 -3.03 0.89
N LEU A 136 -5.70 -4.02 1.10
CA LEU A 136 -5.79 -5.19 0.22
C LEU A 136 -6.21 -4.77 -1.19
N GLY A 137 -7.22 -3.91 -1.27
CA GLY A 137 -7.69 -3.40 -2.55
C GLY A 137 -6.60 -2.67 -3.35
N VAL A 138 -5.74 -1.88 -2.71
CA VAL A 138 -4.61 -1.19 -3.37
C VAL A 138 -3.64 -2.18 -4.06
N PHE A 139 -3.36 -3.33 -3.44
CA PHE A 139 -2.44 -4.31 -4.04
C PHE A 139 -3.10 -5.21 -5.08
N MET A 140 -4.43 -5.29 -5.07
CA MET A 140 -5.21 -6.16 -5.97
C MET A 140 -5.83 -5.40 -7.15
N ALA A 141 -6.00 -4.08 -7.08
CA ALA A 141 -6.65 -3.30 -8.12
C ALA A 141 -5.84 -3.26 -9.43
N LEU A 142 -6.52 -3.58 -10.54
CA LEU A 142 -6.01 -3.49 -11.92
C LEU A 142 -6.73 -2.43 -12.76
N ASP A 143 -7.68 -1.71 -12.17
CA ASP A 143 -8.26 -0.47 -12.70
C ASP A 143 -7.73 0.74 -11.91
N PHE A 144 -7.30 1.80 -12.59
CA PHE A 144 -6.68 2.96 -11.95
C PHE A 144 -7.63 3.79 -11.09
N VAL A 145 -8.91 3.87 -11.45
CA VAL A 145 -9.91 4.57 -10.62
C VAL A 145 -10.17 3.76 -9.36
N LEU A 146 -10.33 2.45 -9.49
CA LEU A 146 -10.47 1.56 -8.34
C LEU A 146 -9.25 1.68 -7.41
N PHE A 147 -8.05 1.59 -7.98
CA PHE A 147 -6.78 1.78 -7.24
C PHE A 147 -6.76 3.13 -6.52
N TYR A 148 -7.07 4.22 -7.22
CA TYR A 148 -7.02 5.57 -6.64
C TYR A 148 -8.04 5.77 -5.51
N ILE A 149 -9.27 5.27 -5.68
CA ILE A 149 -10.31 5.32 -4.64
C ILE A 149 -9.83 4.59 -3.38
N LEU A 150 -9.27 3.39 -3.52
CA LEU A 150 -8.78 2.61 -2.37
C LEU A 150 -7.52 3.23 -1.74
N TRP A 151 -6.65 3.80 -2.57
CA TRP A 151 -5.46 4.55 -2.15
C TRP A 151 -5.81 5.80 -1.33
N GLU A 152 -6.86 6.53 -1.71
CA GLU A 152 -7.35 7.67 -0.92
C GLU A 152 -8.19 7.22 0.28
N ALA A 153 -9.01 6.18 0.11
CA ALA A 153 -9.89 5.67 1.16
C ALA A 153 -9.11 5.25 2.41
N MET A 154 -7.90 4.71 2.28
CA MET A 154 -7.06 4.34 3.43
C MET A 154 -6.52 5.54 4.22
N LEU A 155 -6.43 6.74 3.62
CA LEU A 155 -5.98 7.94 4.34
C LEU A 155 -6.94 8.33 5.45
N ILE A 156 -8.25 8.12 5.23
CA ILE A 156 -9.31 8.49 6.17
C ILE A 156 -9.21 7.72 7.49
N PRO A 157 -9.23 6.37 7.53
CA PRO A 157 -9.04 5.63 8.77
C PRO A 157 -7.65 5.87 9.37
N MET A 158 -6.59 6.07 8.58
CA MET A 158 -5.25 6.32 9.14
C MET A 158 -5.20 7.65 9.87
N TYR A 159 -5.77 8.69 9.24
CA TYR A 159 -5.92 10.00 9.84
C TYR A 159 -6.70 9.91 11.16
N MET A 160 -7.84 9.20 11.18
CA MET A 160 -8.64 9.00 12.40
C MET A 160 -7.89 8.24 13.49
N LEU A 161 -7.17 7.17 13.13
CA LEU A 161 -6.35 6.37 14.06
C LEU A 161 -5.34 7.25 14.79
N ILE A 162 -4.66 8.15 14.07
CA ILE A 162 -3.72 9.11 14.66
C ILE A 162 -4.48 10.19 15.43
N ALA A 163 -5.42 10.90 14.81
CA ALA A 163 -6.06 12.10 15.37
C ALA A 163 -6.84 11.84 16.65
N ILE A 164 -7.48 10.66 16.78
CA ILE A 164 -8.34 10.33 17.92
C ILE A 164 -7.53 9.60 19.01
N TRP A 165 -6.81 8.54 18.66
CA TRP A 165 -6.14 7.64 19.60
C TRP A 165 -4.62 7.84 19.71
N GLY A 166 -4.08 8.85 19.04
CA GLY A 166 -2.67 9.16 19.11
C GLY A 166 -2.23 9.89 20.39
N GLY A 167 -0.93 10.21 20.43
CA GLY A 167 -0.24 10.89 21.52
C GLY A 167 -0.51 12.40 21.64
N PRO A 168 0.31 13.11 22.42
CA PRO A 168 0.09 14.53 22.76
C PRO A 168 0.01 15.47 21.56
N ARG A 169 0.76 15.21 20.46
CA ARG A 169 0.75 16.05 19.26
C ARG A 169 0.02 15.41 18.08
N LYS A 170 -0.93 14.52 18.37
CA LYS A 170 -1.72 13.81 17.35
C LYS A 170 -2.39 14.69 16.30
N ILE A 171 -2.84 15.91 16.65
CA ILE A 171 -3.45 16.83 15.68
C ILE A 171 -2.41 17.28 14.66
N TYR A 172 -1.24 17.74 15.11
CA TYR A 172 -0.14 18.13 14.22
C TYR A 172 0.29 16.95 13.33
N ALA A 173 0.49 15.77 13.91
CA ALA A 173 0.94 14.59 13.18
C ALA A 173 -0.07 14.11 12.14
N SER A 174 -1.36 14.02 12.51
CA SER A 174 -2.42 13.57 11.60
C SER A 174 -2.64 14.54 10.45
N VAL A 175 -2.68 15.86 10.71
CA VAL A 175 -2.81 16.88 9.67
C VAL A 175 -1.58 16.88 8.76
N LYS A 176 -0.36 16.81 9.32
CA LYS A 176 0.87 16.74 8.53
C LYS A 176 0.88 15.51 7.63
N PHE A 177 0.57 14.33 8.18
CA PHE A 177 0.45 13.07 7.42
C PHE A 177 -0.54 13.22 6.26
N PHE A 178 -1.74 13.70 6.56
CA PHE A 178 -2.81 13.83 5.57
C PHE A 178 -2.42 14.79 4.45
N LEU A 179 -1.95 15.99 4.77
CA LEU A 179 -1.59 17.00 3.75
C LEU A 179 -0.39 16.56 2.90
N TYR A 180 0.63 15.94 3.50
CA TYR A 180 1.78 15.43 2.74
C TYR A 180 1.33 14.39 1.72
N THR A 181 0.56 13.40 2.17
CA THR A 181 0.16 12.27 1.33
C THR A 181 -0.89 12.66 0.29
N LEU A 182 -1.82 13.56 0.63
CA LEU A 182 -2.80 14.09 -0.31
C LEU A 182 -2.10 14.92 -1.41
N ALA A 183 -1.11 15.75 -1.08
CA ALA A 183 -0.40 16.55 -2.06
C ALA A 183 0.26 15.70 -3.15
N GLY A 184 0.90 14.59 -2.77
CA GLY A 184 1.43 13.62 -3.73
C GLY A 184 0.33 12.96 -4.56
N SER A 185 -0.77 12.57 -3.91
CA SER A 185 -1.86 11.84 -4.56
C SER A 185 -2.68 12.70 -5.53
N VAL A 186 -2.71 14.02 -5.36
CA VAL A 186 -3.27 14.92 -6.38
C VAL A 186 -2.44 14.85 -7.68
N MET A 187 -1.11 14.80 -7.59
CA MET A 187 -0.27 14.65 -8.79
C MET A 187 -0.46 13.29 -9.46
N LEU A 188 -0.63 12.23 -8.67
CA LEU A 188 -1.01 10.92 -9.18
C LEU A 188 -2.34 10.96 -9.95
N LEU A 189 -3.36 11.67 -9.44
CA LEU A 189 -4.63 11.83 -10.13
C LEU A 189 -4.48 12.53 -11.49
N VAL A 190 -3.63 13.57 -11.56
CA VAL A 190 -3.32 14.25 -12.83
C VAL A 190 -2.72 13.27 -13.84
N ALA A 191 -1.79 12.42 -13.42
CA ALA A 191 -1.20 11.39 -14.28
C ALA A 191 -2.25 10.36 -14.75
N ILE A 192 -3.13 9.91 -13.85
CA ILE A 192 -4.22 8.98 -14.19
C ILE A 192 -5.17 9.57 -15.24
N ILE A 193 -5.58 10.83 -15.07
CA ILE A 193 -6.47 11.52 -16.04
C ILE A 193 -5.79 11.64 -17.41
N TRP A 194 -4.50 12.00 -17.43
CA TRP A 194 -3.75 12.09 -18.69
C TRP A 194 -3.67 10.73 -19.39
N LEU A 195 -3.34 9.67 -18.64
CA LEU A 195 -3.24 8.30 -19.18
C LEU A 195 -4.58 7.78 -19.69
N TYR A 196 -5.68 8.10 -19.01
CA TYR A 196 -7.03 7.76 -19.46
C TYR A 196 -7.32 8.35 -20.84
N ILE A 197 -7.05 9.64 -21.04
CA ILE A 197 -7.29 10.30 -22.34
C ILE A 197 -6.37 9.73 -23.43
N HIS A 198 -5.11 9.46 -23.10
CA HIS A 198 -4.13 8.99 -24.09
C HIS A 198 -4.32 7.52 -24.51
N ASN A 199 -4.74 6.65 -23.57
CA ASN A 199 -4.95 5.22 -23.82
C ASN A 199 -6.39 4.90 -24.24
N GLY A 200 -7.01 5.77 -25.04
CA GLY A 200 -8.32 5.52 -25.63
C GLY A 200 -9.45 5.39 -24.60
N TYR A 201 -9.41 6.16 -23.51
CA TYR A 201 -10.41 6.15 -22.45
C TYR A 201 -10.52 4.80 -21.72
N SER A 202 -9.39 4.11 -21.50
CA SER A 202 -9.29 2.94 -20.63
C SER A 202 -8.75 3.34 -19.26
N PHE A 203 -9.26 2.74 -18.18
CA PHE A 203 -8.64 2.79 -16.85
C PHE A 203 -7.94 1.48 -16.48
N PHE A 204 -7.95 0.47 -17.36
CA PHE A 204 -7.30 -0.80 -17.13
C PHE A 204 -5.77 -0.60 -17.17
N ILE A 205 -5.14 -0.79 -16.01
CA ILE A 205 -3.70 -0.54 -15.80
C ILE A 205 -2.81 -1.25 -16.84
N PRO A 206 -3.03 -2.53 -17.18
CA PRO A 206 -2.19 -3.23 -18.13
C PRO A 206 -2.20 -2.63 -19.56
N ASP A 207 -3.28 -1.96 -19.98
CA ASP A 207 -3.33 -1.26 -21.27
C ASP A 207 -2.35 -0.09 -21.33
N MET A 208 -1.94 0.44 -20.18
CA MET A 208 -1.09 1.64 -20.08
C MET A 208 0.39 1.31 -19.90
N MET A 209 0.71 0.05 -19.62
CA MET A 209 2.08 -0.43 -19.41
C MET A 209 2.76 -0.66 -20.76
N TRP A 210 4.04 -0.33 -20.84
CA TRP A 210 4.92 -0.54 -22.01
C TRP A 210 4.38 0.06 -23.32
N GLN A 211 3.58 1.12 -23.21
CA GLN A 211 3.09 1.88 -24.36
C GLN A 211 4.15 2.89 -24.84
N ASN A 212 4.04 3.29 -26.11
CA ASN A 212 4.97 4.20 -26.76
C ASN A 212 4.63 5.68 -26.51
N TYR A 213 4.66 6.12 -25.25
CA TYR A 213 4.54 7.55 -24.93
C TYR A 213 5.82 8.30 -25.33
N SER A 214 5.69 9.57 -25.72
CA SER A 214 6.85 10.42 -26.01
C SER A 214 7.75 10.60 -24.79
N SER A 215 9.06 10.79 -25.01
CA SER A 215 10.05 10.98 -23.92
C SER A 215 9.64 12.09 -22.94
N THR A 216 9.13 13.20 -23.47
CA THR A 216 8.63 14.32 -22.66
C THR A 216 7.43 13.91 -21.79
N ALA A 217 6.46 13.18 -22.35
CA ALA A 217 5.31 12.70 -21.60
C ALA A 217 5.75 11.72 -20.50
N GLN A 218 6.66 10.79 -20.81
CA GLN A 218 7.20 9.87 -19.82
C GLN A 218 7.89 10.59 -18.67
N ILE A 219 8.65 11.67 -18.93
CA ILE A 219 9.30 12.45 -17.86
C ILE A 219 8.24 13.08 -16.93
N PHE A 220 7.21 13.74 -17.47
CA PHE A 220 6.17 14.34 -16.63
C PHE A 220 5.35 13.32 -15.86
N LEU A 221 4.98 12.20 -16.49
CA LEU A 221 4.31 11.08 -15.84
C LEU A 221 5.18 10.49 -14.73
N PHE A 222 6.46 10.26 -15.01
CA PHE A 222 7.41 9.75 -14.04
C PHE A 222 7.51 10.70 -12.83
N LEU A 223 7.62 12.01 -13.05
CA LEU A 223 7.71 12.98 -11.96
C LEU A 223 6.42 13.04 -11.12
N ALA A 224 5.25 12.93 -11.74
CA ALA A 224 3.97 12.88 -11.04
C ALA A 224 3.84 11.60 -10.19
N PHE A 225 4.15 10.45 -10.75
CA PHE A 225 4.23 9.17 -10.02
C PHE A 225 5.28 9.22 -8.91
N PHE A 226 6.46 9.73 -9.23
CA PHE A 226 7.58 9.85 -8.31
C PHE A 226 7.18 10.68 -7.09
N LEU A 227 6.54 11.84 -7.26
CA LEU A 227 6.16 12.63 -6.09
C LEU A 227 5.18 11.87 -5.18
N ALA A 228 4.15 11.23 -5.75
CA ALA A 228 3.17 10.46 -4.99
C ALA A 228 3.82 9.30 -4.23
N PHE A 229 4.64 8.53 -4.92
CA PHE A 229 5.27 7.33 -4.36
C PHE A 229 6.43 7.69 -3.43
N ALA A 230 7.30 8.64 -3.79
CA ALA A 230 8.42 9.08 -2.95
C ALA A 230 7.95 9.64 -1.60
N ILE A 231 6.82 10.35 -1.57
CA ILE A 231 6.18 10.76 -0.31
C ILE A 231 5.73 9.53 0.47
N LYS A 232 5.07 8.55 -0.17
CA LYS A 232 4.57 7.35 0.53
C LYS A 232 5.68 6.39 0.99
N VAL A 233 6.83 6.35 0.31
CA VAL A 233 8.04 5.55 0.62
C VAL A 233 8.98 6.20 1.66
N PRO A 234 8.59 7.34 2.23
CA PRO A 234 9.47 8.39 2.77
C PRO A 234 10.89 8.46 2.17
N MET A 235 11.01 8.73 0.86
CA MET A 235 12.32 9.04 0.28
C MET A 235 12.86 10.39 0.78
N PHE A 236 14.19 10.57 0.79
CA PHE A 236 14.77 11.89 0.96
C PHE A 236 14.43 12.79 -0.25
N PRO A 237 14.01 14.05 -0.07
CA PRO A 237 13.75 14.79 1.18
C PRO A 237 12.28 14.71 1.70
N PHE A 238 11.41 13.94 1.05
CA PHE A 238 9.97 13.84 1.29
C PHE A 238 9.53 12.97 2.50
N HIS A 239 10.40 12.78 3.50
CA HIS A 239 10.19 11.81 4.57
C HIS A 239 9.68 12.41 5.89
N THR A 240 9.65 13.74 6.05
CA THR A 240 9.47 14.38 7.36
C THR A 240 8.11 14.15 8.02
N TRP A 241 7.13 13.66 7.27
CA TRP A 241 5.83 13.26 7.82
C TRP A 241 5.92 11.95 8.61
N LEU A 242 6.83 11.05 8.23
CA LEU A 242 6.90 9.69 8.75
C LEU A 242 7.26 9.66 10.25
N PRO A 243 8.35 10.29 10.72
CA PRO A 243 8.67 10.29 12.14
C PRO A 243 7.59 10.98 12.99
N ALA A 244 6.98 12.05 12.46
CA ALA A 244 5.89 12.73 13.15
C ALA A 244 4.65 11.83 13.31
N ALA A 245 4.30 11.08 12.27
CA ALA A 245 3.17 10.15 12.29
C ALA A 245 3.41 8.98 13.25
N HIS A 246 4.57 8.30 13.18
CA HIS A 246 4.85 7.12 14.00
C HIS A 246 4.92 7.40 15.50
N VAL A 247 5.51 8.52 15.90
CA VAL A 247 5.62 8.89 17.31
C VAL A 247 4.24 9.00 17.94
N GLU A 248 3.35 9.70 17.24
CA GLU A 248 2.03 10.03 17.76
C GLU A 248 1.01 8.92 17.48
N ALA A 249 1.21 8.03 16.50
CA ALA A 249 0.26 6.97 16.21
C ALA A 249 0.14 5.97 17.38
N PRO A 250 -1.09 5.42 17.60
CA PRO A 250 -1.26 4.26 18.48
C PRO A 250 -0.46 3.07 17.93
N THR A 251 -0.08 2.11 18.79
CA THR A 251 0.77 0.96 18.42
C THR A 251 0.31 0.26 17.14
N ALA A 252 -0.98 -0.15 17.07
CA ALA A 252 -1.52 -0.78 15.87
C ALA A 252 -1.42 0.10 14.61
N GLY A 253 -1.57 1.42 14.76
CA GLY A 253 -1.41 2.37 13.66
C GLY A 253 0.04 2.49 13.19
N SER A 254 1.02 2.47 14.10
CA SER A 254 2.44 2.44 13.75
C SER A 254 2.84 1.15 13.06
N VAL A 255 2.32 0.01 13.49
CA VAL A 255 2.52 -1.28 12.82
C VAL A 255 1.98 -1.21 11.39
N ILE A 256 0.74 -0.78 11.17
CA ILE A 256 0.14 -0.64 9.84
C ILE A 256 0.96 0.31 8.94
N LEU A 257 1.33 1.48 9.47
CA LEU A 257 2.14 2.47 8.75
C LEU A 257 3.45 1.85 8.26
N ALA A 258 4.22 1.25 9.18
CA ALA A 258 5.53 0.72 8.88
C ALA A 258 5.46 -0.52 8.01
N SER A 259 4.54 -1.44 8.34
CA SER A 259 4.47 -2.76 7.75
C SER A 259 3.89 -2.76 6.36
N VAL A 260 2.87 -1.94 6.09
CA VAL A 260 2.11 -2.00 4.84
C VAL A 260 2.14 -0.70 4.05
N LEU A 261 1.78 0.44 4.66
CA LEU A 261 1.59 1.70 3.92
C LEU A 261 2.86 2.16 3.19
N LEU A 262 4.03 1.96 3.79
CA LEU A 262 5.31 2.28 3.15
C LEU A 262 5.58 1.47 1.88
N LYS A 263 5.06 0.23 1.81
CA LYS A 263 5.27 -0.68 0.68
C LYS A 263 4.38 -0.32 -0.50
N MET A 264 3.30 0.40 -0.27
CA MET A 264 2.41 0.84 -1.33
C MET A 264 3.09 1.82 -2.28
N GLY A 265 4.00 2.67 -1.77
CA GLY A 265 4.78 3.55 -2.62
C GLY A 265 5.80 2.79 -3.48
N THR A 266 6.50 1.80 -2.90
CA THR A 266 7.46 0.97 -3.66
C THR A 266 6.76 0.02 -4.62
N TYR A 267 5.59 -0.50 -4.24
CA TYR A 267 4.66 -1.17 -5.14
C TYR A 267 4.27 -0.24 -6.31
N GLY A 268 3.97 1.03 -6.03
CA GLY A 268 3.65 2.01 -7.07
C GLY A 268 4.80 2.26 -8.05
N PHE A 269 6.05 2.31 -7.58
CA PHE A 269 7.22 2.39 -8.45
C PHE A 269 7.34 1.18 -9.38
N LEU A 270 7.21 -0.04 -8.84
CA LEU A 270 7.33 -1.28 -9.59
C LEU A 270 6.16 -1.51 -10.56
N ARG A 271 4.92 -1.20 -10.14
CA ARG A 271 3.71 -1.46 -10.92
C ARG A 271 3.43 -0.37 -11.95
N PHE A 272 3.61 0.89 -11.58
CA PHE A 272 3.16 2.03 -12.40
C PHE A 272 4.34 2.78 -13.02
N ALA A 273 5.28 3.28 -12.20
CA ALA A 273 6.31 4.18 -12.70
C ALA A 273 7.22 3.50 -13.74
N ILE A 274 7.83 2.36 -13.39
CA ILE A 274 8.78 1.68 -14.29
C ILE A 274 8.10 1.22 -15.59
N PRO A 275 6.98 0.47 -15.54
CA PRO A 275 6.41 -0.10 -16.75
C PRO A 275 5.73 0.94 -17.66
N MET A 276 5.20 2.03 -17.10
CA MET A 276 4.53 3.06 -17.90
C MET A 276 5.49 4.13 -18.42
N THR A 277 6.68 4.26 -17.82
CA THR A 277 7.64 5.31 -18.19
C THR A 277 9.09 4.79 -18.24
N PRO A 278 9.39 3.76 -19.06
CA PRO A 278 10.69 3.10 -19.05
C PRO A 278 11.86 4.00 -19.46
N GLU A 279 11.67 4.90 -20.44
CA GLU A 279 12.71 5.82 -20.89
C GLU A 279 13.02 6.89 -19.83
N ALA A 280 11.98 7.46 -19.22
CA ALA A 280 12.15 8.40 -18.11
C ALA A 280 12.76 7.72 -16.88
N THR A 281 12.39 6.46 -16.62
CA THR A 281 13.00 5.65 -15.55
C THR A 281 14.50 5.54 -15.76
N MET A 282 14.97 5.18 -16.96
CA MET A 282 16.41 5.12 -17.27
C MET A 282 17.10 6.49 -17.13
N THR A 283 16.43 7.56 -17.58
CA THR A 283 16.97 8.92 -17.56
C THR A 283 17.11 9.47 -16.14
N LEU A 284 16.14 9.19 -15.26
CA LEU A 284 16.06 9.74 -13.90
C LEU A 284 16.61 8.79 -12.84
N ALA A 285 16.88 7.52 -13.17
CA ALA A 285 17.44 6.53 -12.25
C ALA A 285 18.69 7.04 -11.50
N PRO A 286 19.69 7.68 -12.14
CA PRO A 286 20.86 8.20 -11.42
C PRO A 286 20.50 9.16 -10.28
N ALA A 287 19.52 10.04 -10.48
CA ALA A 287 19.06 10.97 -9.44
C ALA A 287 18.39 10.21 -8.29
N ILE A 288 17.57 9.21 -8.61
CA ILE A 288 16.85 8.41 -7.63
C ILE A 288 17.79 7.54 -6.81
N LEU A 289 18.84 6.99 -7.42
CA LEU A 289 19.90 6.27 -6.73
C LEU A 289 20.59 7.19 -5.70
N TRP A 290 20.93 8.42 -6.08
CA TRP A 290 21.50 9.40 -5.15
C TRP A 290 20.55 9.79 -4.02
N LEU A 291 19.26 9.98 -4.31
CA LEU A 291 18.24 10.23 -3.27
C LEU A 291 18.07 9.03 -2.33
N SER A 292 18.19 7.81 -2.85
CA SER A 292 18.14 6.57 -2.07
C SER A 292 19.34 6.45 -1.14
N ILE A 293 20.55 6.70 -1.65
CA ILE A 293 21.79 6.75 -0.85
C ILE A 293 21.69 7.84 0.22
N ALA A 294 21.19 9.03 -0.12
CA ALA A 294 20.96 10.10 0.84
C ALA A 294 19.96 9.66 1.92
N GLY A 295 18.88 8.97 1.57
CA GLY A 295 17.92 8.39 2.51
C GLY A 295 18.53 7.35 3.46
N ILE A 296 19.37 6.46 2.94
CA ILE A 296 20.11 5.45 3.73
C ILE A 296 21.01 6.14 4.77
N ILE A 297 21.85 7.07 4.31
CA ILE A 297 22.83 7.77 5.15
C ILE A 297 22.11 8.67 6.16
N TYR A 298 21.21 9.52 5.69
CA TYR A 298 20.47 10.47 6.53
C TYR A 298 19.59 9.75 7.54
N GLY A 299 18.80 8.76 7.11
CA GLY A 299 17.96 7.94 7.98
C GLY A 299 18.76 7.21 9.06
N GLY A 300 19.90 6.63 8.69
CA GLY A 300 20.80 5.96 9.63
C GLY A 300 21.38 6.91 10.70
N PHE A 301 21.99 8.02 10.28
CA PHE A 301 22.58 8.98 11.22
C PHE A 301 21.54 9.67 12.10
N THR A 302 20.37 10.02 11.53
CA THR A 302 19.30 10.64 12.31
C THR A 302 18.70 9.66 13.31
N ALA A 303 18.56 8.37 12.97
CA ALA A 303 18.13 7.32 13.90
C ALA A 303 19.10 7.19 15.09
N LEU A 304 20.41 7.17 14.84
CA LEU A 304 21.44 7.13 15.89
C LEU A 304 21.37 8.33 16.84
N ALA A 305 20.93 9.49 16.34
CA ALA A 305 20.79 10.70 17.14
C ALA A 305 19.46 10.79 17.92
N GLN A 306 18.53 9.83 17.75
CA GLN A 306 17.25 9.87 18.45
C GLN A 306 17.34 9.23 19.84
N SER A 307 16.79 9.92 20.85
CA SER A 307 16.56 9.37 22.19
C SER A 307 15.17 8.72 22.34
N ASP A 308 14.23 9.05 21.46
CA ASP A 308 12.88 8.49 21.46
C ASP A 308 12.84 7.21 20.61
N MET A 309 12.39 6.10 21.20
CA MET A 309 12.39 4.79 20.55
C MET A 309 11.52 4.76 19.28
N LYS A 310 10.33 5.38 19.31
CA LYS A 310 9.45 5.41 18.14
C LYS A 310 10.05 6.24 17.01
N LYS A 311 10.72 7.36 17.32
CA LYS A 311 11.46 8.15 16.33
C LYS A 311 12.63 7.37 15.76
N LEU A 312 13.41 6.69 16.60
CA LEU A 312 14.55 5.89 16.18
C LEU A 312 14.11 4.85 15.15
N ILE A 313 13.06 4.08 15.47
CA ILE A 313 12.48 3.08 14.56
C ILE A 313 11.93 3.75 13.29
N ALA A 314 11.27 4.90 13.40
CA ALA A 314 10.75 5.60 12.21
C ALA A 314 11.88 6.11 11.28
N TYR A 315 12.98 6.63 11.82
CA TYR A 315 14.13 7.06 11.01
C TYR A 315 14.91 5.88 10.45
N SER A 316 15.01 4.75 11.18
CA SER A 316 15.58 3.53 10.60
C SER A 316 14.73 3.01 9.43
N SER A 317 13.40 3.15 9.47
CA SER A 317 12.53 2.87 8.32
C SER A 317 12.83 3.74 7.11
N VAL A 318 13.15 5.03 7.29
CA VAL A 318 13.60 5.90 6.17
C VAL A 318 14.85 5.31 5.51
N GLY A 319 15.82 4.84 6.31
CA GLY A 319 17.02 4.20 5.80
C GLY A 319 16.75 2.88 5.08
N HIS A 320 15.95 1.99 5.69
CA HIS A 320 15.58 0.70 5.10
C HIS A 320 14.79 0.84 3.80
N MET A 321 13.85 1.79 3.72
CA MET A 321 13.12 2.06 2.48
C MET A 321 14.03 2.69 1.41
N GLY A 322 15.08 3.41 1.81
CA GLY A 322 16.15 3.85 0.91
C GLY A 322 16.87 2.67 0.24
N PHE A 323 17.11 1.55 0.94
CA PHE A 323 17.63 0.33 0.31
C PHE A 323 16.65 -0.28 -0.69
N VAL A 324 15.35 -0.23 -0.40
CA VAL A 324 14.32 -0.74 -1.31
C VAL A 324 14.31 0.08 -2.59
N THR A 325 14.28 1.42 -2.52
CA THR A 325 14.30 2.26 -3.72
C THR A 325 15.62 2.15 -4.47
N LEU A 326 16.75 2.03 -3.77
CA LEU A 326 18.04 1.74 -4.40
C LEU A 326 17.96 0.46 -5.23
N GLY A 327 17.51 -0.65 -4.63
CA GLY A 327 17.40 -1.95 -5.31
C GLY A 327 16.47 -1.91 -6.52
N ILE A 328 15.31 -1.23 -6.41
CA ILE A 328 14.37 -1.04 -7.52
C ILE A 328 15.05 -0.33 -8.70
N PHE A 329 15.75 0.78 -8.43
CA PHE A 329 16.30 1.67 -9.48
C PHE A 329 17.73 1.34 -9.92
N VAL A 330 18.33 0.25 -9.43
CA VAL A 330 19.51 -0.37 -10.05
C VAL A 330 19.14 -1.10 -11.35
N LEU A 331 17.85 -1.39 -11.57
CA LEU A 331 17.28 -1.91 -12.82
C LEU A 331 17.91 -3.23 -13.29
N ASN A 332 18.22 -4.11 -12.33
CA ASN A 332 18.58 -5.49 -12.60
C ASN A 332 17.81 -6.45 -11.69
N THR A 333 17.77 -7.73 -12.05
CA THR A 333 16.98 -8.75 -11.35
C THR A 333 17.33 -8.85 -9.87
N ALA A 334 18.63 -8.92 -9.54
CA ALA A 334 19.08 -9.04 -8.15
C ALA A 334 18.68 -7.82 -7.29
N GLY A 335 18.73 -6.61 -7.86
CA GLY A 335 18.31 -5.39 -7.20
C GLY A 335 16.82 -5.39 -6.89
N VAL A 336 15.99 -5.76 -7.85
CA VAL A 336 14.52 -5.83 -7.68
C VAL A 336 14.14 -6.93 -6.69
N GLU A 337 14.74 -8.12 -6.78
CA GLU A 337 14.52 -9.22 -5.83
C GLU A 337 14.94 -8.83 -4.41
N GLY A 338 16.11 -8.20 -4.26
CA GLY A 338 16.59 -7.69 -2.97
C GLY A 338 15.68 -6.60 -2.40
N ALA A 339 15.15 -5.71 -3.24
CA ALA A 339 14.18 -4.70 -2.83
C ALA A 339 12.87 -5.33 -2.35
N ILE A 340 12.35 -6.34 -3.06
CA ILE A 340 11.13 -7.07 -2.67
C ILE A 340 11.35 -7.81 -1.35
N LEU A 341 12.48 -8.51 -1.20
CA LEU A 341 12.82 -9.17 0.05
C LEU A 341 12.91 -8.16 1.20
N GLN A 342 13.56 -7.01 0.97
CA GLN A 342 13.69 -5.97 1.98
C GLN A 342 12.34 -5.32 2.33
N MET A 343 11.40 -5.18 1.38
CA MET A 343 10.03 -4.75 1.67
C MET A 343 9.37 -5.69 2.68
N ILE A 344 9.44 -7.00 2.45
CA ILE A 344 8.82 -8.00 3.34
C ILE A 344 9.54 -8.06 4.68
N ASN A 345 10.88 -8.13 4.69
CA ASN A 345 11.67 -8.15 5.91
C ASN A 345 11.40 -6.92 6.78
N HIS A 346 11.49 -5.72 6.22
CA HIS A 346 11.15 -4.48 6.93
C HIS A 346 9.70 -4.50 7.43
N GLY A 347 8.77 -5.06 6.65
CA GLY A 347 7.38 -5.19 7.06
C GLY A 347 7.17 -6.01 8.32
N ILE A 348 7.88 -7.13 8.43
CA ILE A 348 7.81 -8.03 9.57
C ILE A 348 8.61 -7.47 10.74
N THR A 349 9.87 -7.10 10.53
CA THR A 349 10.79 -6.72 11.61
C THR A 349 10.42 -5.39 12.24
N THR A 350 10.15 -4.36 11.44
CA THR A 350 9.77 -3.04 11.98
C THR A 350 8.36 -3.07 12.56
N GLY A 351 7.45 -3.86 11.98
CA GLY A 351 6.15 -4.13 12.59
C GLY A 351 6.32 -4.71 14.00
N ALA A 352 7.16 -5.73 14.15
CA ALA A 352 7.47 -6.34 15.45
C ALA A 352 8.17 -5.38 16.43
N LEU A 353 9.03 -4.46 15.96
CA LEU A 353 9.67 -3.46 16.81
C LEU A 353 8.70 -2.39 17.34
N PHE A 354 7.60 -2.12 16.62
CA PHE A 354 6.58 -1.18 17.07
C PHE A 354 5.57 -1.78 18.05
N LEU A 355 5.41 -3.12 18.04
CA LEU A 355 4.63 -3.87 19.03
C LEU A 355 5.36 -3.90 20.38
#